data_AF-A0A1N6R0U1-F1
#
_entry.id   AF-A0A1N6R0U1-F1
#
_cell.length_a   1.000
_cell.length_b   1.000
_cell.length_c   1.000
_cell.angle_alpha   90.00
_cell.angle_beta   90.00
_cell.angle_gamma   90.00
#
_symmetry.space_group_name_H-M   'P 1'
#
loop_
_entity.id
_entity.type
_entity.pdbx_description
1 polymer ?
#
loop_
_entity_poly.entity_id
_entity_poly.type
_entity_poly.pdbx_seq_one_letter_code
_entity_poly.pdbx_strand_id
1 'polypeptide(L)'
;MTSRHSPGVVRGNVPGVRRLIVSRPVRLALAVALVAGVAVGLVAAARRRRAAVQVPAAPHSAPPDSRQPAPLPEAGEPAGRGPEPVLGWPTREDLERYDRPEAGAPIARLLGGLPRMERPRGRKARRWTAALVGLGLLVLASQLLENAVFSPEPGASFGWTAYAGDPAGPCLADGCPAAGDRVSAGRPDESCLAAACGVARNPVPSEGPAGAEAAAVTPAPSPAPECAVRKRSTTPVARPVSRRVTAAVNRQWRRIERWLKAHAPRTYASLNGPASRRLVATAEARLGRRIPDSLRASLLRHNGARGSAAFRLSPYYWVMGARELVASWPEVCRMGGGIPFAYSPDVADYLVTDSVTGGVGSADWETPYFEDEWTSYYALLTATADALAEGGPVGGWVPVVREGVLEWK
;
A
#
# COMPACT_ATOMS: atom_id res chain seq x y z
N MET A 1 -57.85 6.33 14.57
CA MET A 1 -57.31 7.41 15.42
C MET A 1 -57.05 6.86 16.81
N THR A 2 -55.84 6.40 17.07
CA THR A 2 -55.38 5.99 18.41
C THR A 2 -53.87 6.26 18.46
N SER A 3 -53.53 7.40 19.06
CA SER A 3 -52.16 7.89 19.25
C SER A 3 -51.56 7.20 20.48
N ARG A 4 -50.44 6.49 20.33
CA ARG A 4 -49.62 6.00 21.45
C ARG A 4 -48.35 6.84 21.54
N HIS A 5 -48.19 7.48 22.70
CA HIS A 5 -47.00 8.19 23.14
C HIS A 5 -45.79 7.26 23.28
N SER A 6 -44.64 7.68 22.76
CA SER A 6 -43.33 7.12 23.09
C SER A 6 -42.65 8.00 24.16
N PRO A 7 -41.97 7.41 25.16
CA PRO A 7 -41.26 8.15 26.20
C PRO A 7 -39.88 8.63 25.71
N GLY A 8 -39.55 9.88 26.02
CA GLY A 8 -38.26 10.50 25.74
C GLY A 8 -37.14 9.89 26.59
N VAL A 9 -36.11 9.37 25.93
CA VAL A 9 -34.86 8.94 26.56
C VAL A 9 -33.95 10.15 26.74
N VAL A 10 -33.78 10.57 27.99
CA VAL A 10 -32.77 11.55 28.43
C VAL A 10 -31.41 10.85 28.43
N ARG A 11 -30.53 11.18 27.48
CA ARG A 11 -29.10 10.84 27.55
C ARG A 11 -28.34 12.00 28.20
N GLY A 12 -27.91 11.79 29.44
CA GLY A 12 -26.93 12.64 30.11
C GLY A 12 -25.56 12.53 29.44
N ASN A 13 -25.03 13.66 28.99
CA ASN A 13 -23.64 13.79 28.59
C ASN A 13 -22.75 13.80 29.85
N VAL A 14 -21.81 12.87 29.94
CA VAL A 14 -20.68 12.93 30.88
C VAL A 14 -19.45 13.43 30.12
N PRO A 15 -19.08 14.71 30.23
CA PRO A 15 -17.82 15.20 29.68
C PRO A 15 -16.71 14.90 30.69
N GLY A 16 -15.74 14.03 30.37
CA GLY A 16 -14.60 13.91 31.29
C GLY A 16 -13.56 12.81 31.10
N VAL A 17 -13.71 11.82 30.22
CA VAL A 17 -12.78 10.67 30.24
C VAL A 17 -11.84 10.60 29.01
N ARG A 18 -12.15 11.31 27.91
CA ARG A 18 -11.35 11.25 26.67
C ARG A 18 -10.14 12.20 26.61
N ARG A 19 -9.81 12.94 27.68
CA ARG A 19 -8.66 13.87 27.70
C ARG A 19 -7.47 13.41 28.55
N LEU A 20 -7.46 12.19 29.09
CA LEU A 20 -6.35 11.73 29.94
C LEU A 20 -5.19 11.06 29.18
N ILE A 21 -5.37 10.66 27.91
CA ILE A 21 -4.33 9.93 27.14
C ILE A 21 -3.45 10.86 26.26
N VAL A 22 -3.74 12.16 26.24
CA VAL A 22 -2.95 13.15 25.48
C VAL A 22 -1.97 13.93 26.38
N SER A 23 -1.98 13.71 27.69
CA SER A 23 -1.05 14.41 28.58
C SER A 23 0.35 13.78 28.50
N ARG A 24 1.36 14.62 28.18
CA ARG A 24 2.78 14.26 28.21
C ARG A 24 3.21 13.51 29.49
N PRO A 25 2.76 13.86 30.72
CA PRO A 25 3.14 13.12 31.92
C PRO A 25 2.58 11.68 31.96
N VAL A 26 1.39 11.42 31.41
CA VAL A 26 0.81 10.07 31.37
C VAL A 26 1.57 9.17 30.38
N ARG A 27 2.03 9.72 29.25
CA ARG A 27 2.87 8.98 28.29
C ARG A 27 4.23 8.63 28.88
N LEU A 28 4.85 9.55 29.64
CA LEU A 28 6.09 9.29 30.36
C LEU A 28 5.91 8.22 31.44
N ALA A 29 4.82 8.27 32.22
CA ALA A 29 4.52 7.25 33.22
C ALA A 29 4.33 5.85 32.61
N LEU A 30 3.63 5.75 31.47
CA LEU A 30 3.45 4.49 30.73
C LEU A 30 4.77 3.95 30.16
N ALA A 31 5.64 4.83 29.64
CA ALA A 31 6.96 4.43 29.16
C ALA A 31 7.83 3.88 30.29
N VAL A 32 7.84 4.54 31.46
CA VAL A 32 8.58 4.07 32.65
C VAL A 32 8.05 2.71 33.13
N ALA A 33 6.73 2.52 33.14
CA ALA A 33 6.11 1.25 33.52
C ALA A 33 6.49 0.10 32.57
N LEU A 34 6.56 0.37 31.25
CA LEU A 34 7.00 -0.59 30.24
C LEU A 34 8.46 -1.00 30.44
N VAL A 35 9.35 -0.03 30.68
CA VAL A 35 10.78 -0.30 30.94
C VAL A 35 10.97 -1.12 32.22
N ALA A 36 10.24 -0.78 33.29
CA ALA A 36 10.25 -1.55 34.53
C ALA A 36 9.76 -2.99 34.33
N GLY A 37 8.68 -3.19 33.56
CA GLY A 37 8.15 -4.51 33.23
C GLY A 37 9.14 -5.39 32.46
N VAL A 38 9.85 -4.83 31.49
CA VAL A 38 10.90 -5.54 30.74
C VAL A 38 12.07 -5.93 31.64
N ALA A 39 12.50 -5.03 32.53
CA ALA A 39 13.58 -5.32 33.48
C ALA A 39 13.22 -6.47 34.43
N VAL A 40 12.00 -6.47 34.98
CA VAL A 40 11.50 -7.56 35.84
C VAL A 40 11.42 -8.88 35.08
N GLY A 41 10.92 -8.87 33.84
CA GLY A 41 10.87 -10.04 32.97
C GLY A 41 12.24 -10.65 32.69
N LEU A 42 13.25 -9.81 32.44
CA LEU A 42 14.64 -10.24 32.22
C LEU A 42 15.26 -10.86 33.48
N VAL A 43 15.00 -10.28 34.67
CA VAL A 43 15.47 -10.83 35.94
C VAL A 43 14.81 -12.18 36.25
N ALA A 44 13.50 -12.32 35.99
CA ALA A 44 12.78 -13.57 36.16
C ALA A 44 13.28 -14.67 35.20
N ALA A 45 13.54 -14.33 33.94
CA ALA A 45 14.11 -15.26 32.97
C ALA A 45 15.54 -15.70 33.35
N ALA A 46 16.35 -14.77 33.88
CA ALA A 46 17.70 -15.07 34.36
C ALA A 46 17.67 -16.00 35.60
N ARG A 47 16.72 -15.81 36.53
CA ARG A 47 16.54 -16.70 37.68
C ARG A 47 16.09 -18.11 37.27
N ARG A 48 15.13 -18.24 36.35
CA ARG A 48 14.69 -19.56 35.83
C ARG A 48 15.83 -20.33 35.16
N ARG A 49 16.70 -19.64 34.42
CA ARG A 49 17.89 -20.27 33.80
C ARG A 49 18.92 -20.76 34.82
N ARG A 50 19.05 -20.11 35.99
CA ARG A 50 19.93 -20.59 37.07
C ARG A 50 19.37 -21.82 37.77
N ALA A 51 18.05 -21.90 37.96
CA ALA A 51 17.40 -23.06 38.55
C ALA A 51 17.49 -24.32 37.66
N ALA A 52 17.44 -24.16 36.33
CA ALA A 52 17.52 -25.28 35.39
C ALA A 52 18.93 -25.91 35.25
N VAL A 53 19.97 -25.29 35.82
CA VAL A 53 21.37 -25.78 35.73
C VAL A 53 21.77 -26.64 36.94
N GLN A 54 20.92 -26.72 37.98
CA GLN A 54 21.15 -27.58 39.15
C GLN A 54 20.19 -28.77 39.13
N VAL A 55 20.54 -29.80 38.36
CA VAL A 55 20.01 -31.16 38.54
C VAL A 55 21.21 -32.05 38.89
N PRO A 56 21.24 -32.73 40.05
CA PRO A 56 22.34 -33.62 40.40
C PRO A 56 22.25 -34.93 39.61
N ALA A 57 23.40 -35.44 39.18
CA ALA A 57 23.54 -36.70 38.45
C ALA A 57 23.20 -37.91 39.35
N ALA A 58 22.35 -38.81 38.83
CA ALA A 58 22.13 -40.13 39.42
C ALA A 58 23.27 -41.10 39.02
N PRO A 59 23.61 -42.09 39.87
CA PRO A 59 24.82 -42.87 39.74
C PRO A 59 24.69 -44.05 38.76
N HIS A 60 25.85 -44.49 38.28
CA HIS A 60 26.04 -45.64 37.41
C HIS A 60 25.60 -46.96 38.08
N SER A 61 24.93 -47.81 37.31
CA SER A 61 24.79 -49.24 37.60
C SER A 61 25.34 -50.07 36.44
N ALA A 62 26.12 -51.07 36.84
CA ALA A 62 26.92 -52.01 36.06
C ALA A 62 26.08 -53.06 35.27
N PRO A 63 26.68 -53.87 34.38
CA PRO A 63 25.97 -54.72 33.42
C PRO A 63 25.74 -56.15 33.96
N PRO A 64 24.85 -56.94 33.30
CA PRO A 64 25.26 -58.29 32.95
C PRO A 64 24.77 -58.79 31.57
N ASP A 65 25.72 -59.45 30.89
CA ASP A 65 25.66 -60.75 30.22
C ASP A 65 24.41 -61.29 29.47
N SER A 66 24.67 -61.57 28.19
CA SER A 66 24.38 -62.80 27.42
C SER A 66 23.06 -63.56 27.68
N ARG A 67 22.06 -63.32 26.81
CA ARG A 67 21.03 -64.32 26.43
C ARG A 67 20.67 -64.22 24.94
N GLN A 68 20.48 -65.40 24.34
CA GLN A 68 20.11 -65.70 22.95
C GLN A 68 18.91 -64.91 22.41
N PRO A 69 18.83 -64.69 21.07
CA PRO A 69 17.69 -64.04 20.44
C PRO A 69 16.50 -65.01 20.33
N ALA A 70 15.34 -64.59 20.84
CA ALA A 70 14.04 -65.22 20.60
C ALA A 70 13.49 -64.83 19.20
N PRO A 71 12.58 -65.63 18.61
CA PRO A 71 12.11 -65.42 17.25
C PRO A 71 11.20 -64.19 17.13
N LEU A 72 11.26 -63.55 15.95
CA LEU A 72 10.45 -62.41 15.54
C LEU A 72 8.94 -62.69 15.74
N PRO A 73 8.18 -61.81 16.43
CA PRO A 73 6.74 -61.87 16.37
C PRO A 73 6.25 -61.28 15.04
N GLU A 74 5.28 -62.00 14.46
CA GLU A 74 4.55 -61.64 13.26
C GLU A 74 3.94 -60.23 13.34
N ALA A 75 3.81 -59.62 12.16
CA ALA A 75 3.28 -58.29 11.94
C ALA A 75 1.85 -58.15 12.47
N GLY A 76 1.71 -57.61 13.68
CA GLY A 76 0.47 -57.03 14.17
C GLY A 76 0.28 -55.62 13.62
N GLU A 77 -0.86 -55.37 13.00
CA GLU A 77 -1.30 -54.06 12.51
C GLU A 77 -1.19 -52.96 13.59
N PRO A 78 -0.58 -51.80 13.30
CA PRO A 78 -0.66 -50.66 14.19
C PRO A 78 -2.04 -50.00 14.07
N ALA A 79 -2.91 -50.33 15.01
CA ALA A 79 -4.15 -49.60 15.26
C ALA A 79 -3.83 -48.12 15.57
N GLY A 80 -4.44 -47.20 14.83
CA GLY A 80 -4.43 -45.77 15.16
C GLY A 80 -3.88 -44.81 14.09
N ARG A 81 -4.03 -45.08 12.79
CA ARG A 81 -3.83 -44.04 11.76
C ARG A 81 -5.15 -43.33 11.47
N GLY A 82 -5.14 -42.00 11.61
CA GLY A 82 -6.22 -41.12 11.18
C GLY A 82 -6.49 -41.22 9.67
N PRO A 83 -7.53 -40.51 9.16
CA PRO A 83 -7.97 -40.63 7.79
C PRO A 83 -6.82 -40.41 6.81
N GLU A 84 -6.77 -41.27 5.79
CA GLU A 84 -5.71 -41.29 4.79
C GLU A 84 -5.57 -39.90 4.13
N PRO A 85 -4.35 -39.32 4.06
CA PRO A 85 -4.13 -38.12 3.28
C PRO A 85 -4.56 -38.34 1.83
N VAL A 86 -5.15 -37.34 1.19
CA VAL A 86 -5.62 -37.38 -0.22
C VAL A 86 -4.52 -37.79 -1.23
N LEU A 87 -3.25 -37.80 -0.81
CA LEU A 87 -2.10 -38.18 -1.61
C LEU A 87 -1.46 -39.53 -1.23
N GLY A 88 -2.09 -40.30 -0.33
CA GLY A 88 -1.52 -41.52 0.21
C GLY A 88 -0.36 -41.26 1.18
N TRP A 89 0.03 -42.29 1.94
CA TRP A 89 1.25 -42.22 2.74
C TRP A 89 2.47 -42.43 1.84
N PRO A 90 3.56 -41.66 2.01
CA PRO A 90 4.80 -41.89 1.26
C PRO A 90 5.25 -43.34 1.44
N THR A 91 5.46 -44.03 0.33
CA THR A 91 5.98 -45.40 0.36
C THR A 91 7.45 -45.39 0.79
N ARG A 92 7.98 -46.55 1.18
CA ARG A 92 9.40 -46.67 1.53
C ARG A 92 10.30 -46.28 0.34
N GLU A 93 9.89 -46.59 -0.89
CA GLU A 93 10.58 -46.13 -2.10
C GLU A 93 10.53 -44.61 -2.29
N ASP A 94 9.45 -43.93 -1.86
CA ASP A 94 9.39 -42.46 -1.91
C ASP A 94 10.38 -41.82 -0.94
N LEU A 95 10.53 -42.39 0.26
CA LEU A 95 11.51 -41.94 1.25
C LEU A 95 12.95 -42.20 0.77
N GLU A 96 13.22 -43.38 0.21
CA GLU A 96 14.54 -43.70 -0.35
C GLU A 96 14.91 -42.82 -1.56
N ARG A 97 13.92 -42.29 -2.29
CA ARG A 97 14.14 -41.32 -3.37
C ARG A 97 14.62 -39.96 -2.84
N TYR A 98 14.21 -39.56 -1.64
CA TYR A 98 14.66 -38.33 -0.99
C TYR A 98 16.06 -38.45 -0.36
N ASP A 99 16.49 -39.66 -0.03
CA ASP A 99 17.82 -39.93 0.54
C ASP A 99 18.93 -40.11 -0.51
N ARG A 100 18.62 -40.12 -1.82
CA ARG A 100 19.64 -40.17 -2.87
C ARG A 100 20.32 -38.80 -3.07
N PRO A 101 21.66 -38.71 -2.98
CA PRO A 101 22.41 -37.45 -3.12
C PRO A 101 22.40 -36.84 -4.53
N GLU A 102 21.83 -37.51 -5.52
CA GLU A 102 21.81 -37.05 -6.92
C GLU A 102 20.53 -36.29 -7.30
N ALA A 103 19.53 -36.25 -6.43
CA ALA A 103 18.28 -35.51 -6.64
C ALA A 103 18.07 -34.41 -5.59
N GLY A 104 19.04 -33.49 -5.49
CA GLY A 104 18.82 -32.18 -4.87
C GLY A 104 19.74 -31.83 -3.72
N ALA A 105 20.83 -31.12 -4.02
CA ALA A 105 21.52 -30.30 -3.03
C ALA A 105 22.28 -29.12 -3.65
N PRO A 106 21.74 -27.89 -3.64
CA PRO A 106 22.57 -26.69 -3.65
C PRO A 106 22.78 -26.12 -2.23
N ILE A 107 22.05 -26.58 -1.21
CA ILE A 107 22.07 -25.95 0.13
C ILE A 107 23.21 -26.50 1.00
N ALA A 108 23.53 -27.80 0.93
CA ALA A 108 24.61 -28.38 1.74
C ALA A 108 26.01 -27.86 1.36
N ARG A 109 26.24 -27.52 0.08
CA ARG A 109 27.51 -26.90 -0.37
C ARG A 109 27.66 -25.43 0.03
N LEU A 110 26.57 -24.72 0.34
CA LEU A 110 26.58 -23.31 0.74
C LEU A 110 26.90 -23.11 2.24
N LEU A 111 26.76 -24.15 3.06
CA LEU A 111 27.03 -24.09 4.49
C LEU A 111 28.38 -24.71 4.89
N GLY A 112 29.10 -25.34 3.95
CA GLY A 112 30.43 -25.93 4.20
C GLY A 112 31.58 -24.94 4.31
N GLY A 113 31.35 -23.65 4.01
CA GLY A 113 32.39 -22.61 4.00
C GLY A 113 32.21 -21.51 5.06
N LEU A 114 31.17 -21.56 5.88
CA LEU A 114 31.00 -20.57 6.95
C LEU A 114 31.82 -20.98 8.18
N PRO A 115 32.68 -20.10 8.73
CA PRO A 115 33.40 -20.39 9.94
C PRO A 115 32.38 -20.68 11.05
N ARG A 116 32.49 -21.87 11.64
CA ARG A 116 31.65 -22.32 12.74
C ARG A 116 31.83 -21.30 13.88
N MET A 117 30.83 -20.45 14.09
CA MET A 117 30.87 -19.44 15.15
C MET A 117 30.88 -20.14 16.50
N GLU A 118 32.08 -20.36 17.04
CA GLU A 118 32.27 -20.73 18.43
C GLU A 118 31.72 -19.62 19.30
N ARG A 119 30.78 -19.97 20.19
CA ARG A 119 30.28 -19.05 21.22
C ARG A 119 31.48 -18.53 22.01
N PRO A 120 31.76 -17.21 22.00
CA PRO A 120 32.93 -16.69 22.70
C PRO A 120 32.72 -16.87 24.20
N ARG A 121 33.55 -17.70 24.83
CA ARG A 121 33.64 -17.81 26.29
C ARG A 121 34.72 -16.84 26.81
N GLY A 122 34.45 -16.19 27.94
CA GLY A 122 35.43 -15.35 28.66
C GLY A 122 35.50 -13.88 28.22
N ARG A 123 36.64 -13.22 28.45
CA ARG A 123 36.84 -11.75 28.29
C ARG A 123 36.46 -11.21 26.90
N LYS A 124 36.48 -12.04 25.85
CA LYS A 124 36.02 -11.67 24.49
C LYS A 124 34.51 -11.43 24.41
N ALA A 125 33.69 -12.15 25.20
CA ALA A 125 32.24 -11.92 25.27
C ALA A 125 31.90 -10.52 25.79
N ARG A 126 32.69 -10.00 26.75
CA ARG A 126 32.50 -8.64 27.28
C ARG A 126 32.77 -7.54 26.26
N ARG A 127 33.72 -7.76 25.34
CA ARG A 127 34.01 -6.82 24.25
C ARG A 127 32.89 -6.81 23.20
N TRP A 128 32.33 -7.97 22.88
CA TRP A 128 31.17 -8.07 21.98
C TRP A 128 29.90 -7.45 22.58
N THR A 129 29.65 -7.65 23.87
CA THR A 129 28.53 -6.97 24.54
C THR A 129 28.73 -5.45 24.57
N ALA A 130 29.95 -4.96 24.81
CA ALA A 130 30.23 -3.53 24.77
C ALA A 130 30.03 -2.94 23.36
N ALA A 131 30.44 -3.67 22.31
CA ALA A 131 30.24 -3.25 20.92
C ALA A 131 28.75 -3.20 20.55
N LEU A 132 27.96 -4.20 20.96
CA LEU A 132 26.51 -4.22 20.73
C LEU A 132 25.77 -3.14 21.52
N VAL A 133 26.20 -2.85 22.75
CA VAL A 133 25.65 -1.73 23.55
C VAL A 133 26.00 -0.39 22.90
N GLY A 134 27.24 -0.23 22.41
CA GLY A 134 27.65 0.96 21.68
C GLY A 134 26.83 1.18 20.41
N LEU A 135 26.59 0.12 19.63
CA LEU A 135 25.74 0.19 18.43
C LEU A 135 24.29 0.56 18.78
N GLY A 136 23.75 -0.02 19.85
CA GLY A 136 22.40 0.30 20.34
C GLY A 136 22.27 1.76 20.79
N LEU A 137 23.26 2.29 21.52
CA LEU A 137 23.29 3.70 21.93
C LEU A 137 23.38 4.64 20.73
N LEU A 138 24.11 4.25 19.68
CA LEU A 138 24.26 5.06 18.46
C LEU A 138 22.95 5.14 17.67
N VAL A 139 22.21 4.03 17.56
CA VAL A 139 20.86 4.00 16.96
C VAL A 139 19.88 4.84 17.80
N LEU A 140 19.92 4.72 19.13
CA LEU A 140 19.05 5.49 20.01
C LEU A 140 19.33 7.00 19.93
N ALA A 141 20.60 7.39 19.87
CA ALA A 141 21.01 8.78 19.70
C ALA A 141 20.54 9.34 18.33
N SER A 142 20.60 8.54 17.27
CA SER A 142 20.05 8.92 15.95
C SER A 142 18.55 9.20 16.01
N GLN A 143 17.78 8.34 16.68
CA GLN A 143 16.33 8.55 16.82
C GLN A 143 15.97 9.75 17.70
N LEU A 144 16.78 10.05 18.73
CA LEU A 144 16.59 11.25 19.55
C LEU A 144 16.94 12.52 18.76
N LEU A 145 17.96 12.47 17.91
CA LEU A 145 18.32 13.58 17.02
C LEU A 145 17.22 13.84 15.99
N GLU A 146 16.68 12.80 15.35
CA GLU A 146 15.56 12.93 14.41
C GLU A 146 14.33 13.54 15.08
N ASN A 147 13.97 13.09 16.29
CA ASN A 147 12.85 13.68 17.03
C ASN A 147 13.12 15.13 17.46
N ALA A 148 14.37 15.51 17.75
CA ALA A 148 14.72 16.88 18.13
C ALA A 148 14.73 17.83 16.93
N VAL A 149 15.19 17.36 15.76
CA VAL A 149 15.29 18.17 14.53
C VAL A 149 13.94 18.29 13.82
N PHE A 150 13.09 17.27 13.89
CA PHE A 150 11.79 17.23 13.21
C PHE A 150 10.59 17.32 14.16
N SER A 151 10.76 17.85 15.37
CA SER A 151 9.60 18.20 16.20
C SER A 151 8.84 19.36 15.54
N PRO A 152 7.56 19.18 15.16
CA PRO A 152 6.76 20.29 14.67
C PRO A 152 6.58 21.33 15.78
N GLU A 153 6.77 22.59 15.42
CA GLU A 153 6.47 23.76 16.26
C GLU A 153 5.09 23.58 16.95
N PRO A 154 5.02 23.67 18.29
CA PRO A 154 3.74 23.61 19.00
C PRO A 154 2.98 24.92 18.76
N GLY A 155 2.24 24.99 17.65
CA GLY A 155 1.43 26.15 17.28
C GLY A 155 0.77 26.09 15.90
N ALA A 156 1.19 25.19 15.01
CA ALA A 156 0.50 24.98 13.74
C ALA A 156 -0.77 24.15 13.94
N SER A 157 -1.90 24.83 14.12
CA SER A 157 -3.23 24.24 14.02
C SER A 157 -3.38 23.56 12.65
N PHE A 158 -3.45 22.24 12.64
CA PHE A 158 -3.97 21.47 11.51
C PHE A 158 -5.42 21.90 11.26
N GLY A 159 -5.64 22.62 10.15
CA GLY A 159 -6.96 23.10 9.74
C GLY A 159 -7.87 21.95 9.29
N TRP A 160 -8.65 21.42 10.22
CA TRP A 160 -9.79 20.54 9.95
C TRP A 160 -11.11 21.14 10.48
N THR A 161 -11.26 22.47 10.41
CA THR A 161 -12.53 23.14 10.73
C THR A 161 -12.80 24.31 9.79
N ALA A 162 -13.41 24.05 8.64
CA ALA A 162 -14.19 25.03 7.89
C ALA A 162 -15.00 24.36 6.77
N TYR A 163 -16.15 23.77 7.11
CA TYR A 163 -17.31 23.69 6.21
C TYR A 163 -18.59 23.62 7.05
N ALA A 164 -18.90 24.76 7.66
CA ALA A 164 -20.28 25.14 7.95
C ALA A 164 -20.50 26.41 7.14
N GLY A 165 -21.37 26.33 6.14
CA GLY A 165 -21.60 27.39 5.17
C GLY A 165 -22.23 28.63 5.80
N ASP A 166 -21.80 29.78 5.31
CA ASP A 166 -22.53 31.04 5.41
C ASP A 166 -22.49 31.72 4.03
N PRO A 167 -23.62 32.14 3.43
CA PRO A 167 -23.67 32.65 2.07
C PRO A 167 -23.50 34.17 2.09
N ALA A 168 -22.27 34.64 1.93
CA ALA A 168 -22.00 36.04 1.63
C ALA A 168 -20.75 36.13 0.74
N GLY A 169 -20.97 36.05 -0.58
CA GLY A 169 -19.94 36.37 -1.56
C GLY A 169 -19.67 37.88 -1.59
N PRO A 170 -18.42 38.32 -1.83
CA PRO A 170 -18.13 39.73 -2.05
C PRO A 170 -18.52 40.16 -3.48
N CYS A 171 -19.22 41.29 -3.56
CA CYS A 171 -19.57 41.98 -4.79
C CYS A 171 -18.30 42.47 -5.50
N LEU A 172 -18.13 42.08 -6.77
CA LEU A 172 -17.25 42.77 -7.72
C LEU A 172 -18.11 43.65 -8.61
N ALA A 173 -17.72 44.92 -8.69
CA ALA A 173 -18.30 45.93 -9.56
C ALA A 173 -17.87 45.71 -11.02
N ASP A 174 -18.69 46.26 -11.91
CA ASP A 174 -18.56 46.40 -13.37
C ASP A 174 -19.02 45.22 -14.27
N GLY A 175 -20.18 45.45 -14.93
CA GLY A 175 -20.42 45.00 -16.30
C GLY A 175 -21.52 43.94 -16.48
N CYS A 176 -22.70 44.38 -16.94
CA CYS A 176 -23.91 43.60 -17.22
C CYS A 176 -23.75 42.37 -18.16
N PRO A 177 -24.69 41.39 -18.09
CA PRO A 177 -24.52 40.05 -18.65
C PRO A 177 -25.06 39.88 -20.08
N ALA A 178 -24.48 38.92 -20.80
CA ALA A 178 -25.11 38.34 -21.99
C ALA A 178 -26.08 37.22 -21.55
N ALA A 179 -27.36 37.51 -21.65
CA ALA A 179 -28.45 36.56 -21.50
C ALA A 179 -28.85 35.96 -22.85
N GLY A 180 -29.25 34.70 -22.80
CA GLY A 180 -30.09 34.03 -23.78
C GLY A 180 -30.22 32.56 -23.38
N ASP A 181 -31.37 31.91 -23.36
CA ASP A 181 -32.75 32.38 -23.44
C ASP A 181 -33.62 31.19 -22.96
N ARG A 182 -34.55 31.40 -22.02
CA ARG A 182 -35.75 30.57 -21.83
C ARG A 182 -36.88 31.43 -21.28
N VAL A 183 -37.98 31.44 -22.02
CA VAL A 183 -39.11 32.36 -21.93
C VAL A 183 -40.26 31.78 -21.08
N SER A 184 -41.05 32.72 -20.51
CA SER A 184 -42.44 32.65 -19.99
C SER A 184 -42.62 32.36 -18.49
N ALA A 185 -43.50 33.03 -17.74
CA ALA A 185 -44.39 34.18 -17.97
C ALA A 185 -44.94 34.66 -16.60
N GLY A 186 -45.22 35.97 -16.45
CA GLY A 186 -45.95 36.52 -15.29
C GLY A 186 -45.83 38.05 -15.20
N ARG A 187 -46.96 38.75 -15.10
CA ARG A 187 -47.22 40.19 -15.37
C ARG A 187 -47.65 40.92 -14.06
N PRO A 188 -48.00 42.23 -14.04
CA PRO A 188 -47.19 43.47 -14.12
C PRO A 188 -47.36 44.41 -12.88
N ASP A 189 -46.46 45.38 -12.68
CA ASP A 189 -46.77 46.83 -12.58
C ASP A 189 -45.51 47.68 -12.32
N GLU A 190 -45.59 48.95 -12.73
CA GLU A 190 -44.68 50.09 -12.50
C GLU A 190 -43.52 50.39 -13.51
N SER A 191 -43.91 51.05 -14.61
CA SER A 191 -43.34 52.30 -15.16
C SER A 191 -41.83 52.43 -15.47
N CYS A 192 -41.45 52.01 -16.69
CA CYS A 192 -40.35 52.63 -17.44
C CYS A 192 -40.86 53.84 -18.25
N LEU A 193 -40.31 55.03 -18.00
CA LEU A 193 -40.34 56.14 -18.94
C LEU A 193 -39.03 56.16 -19.72
N ALA A 194 -39.14 55.76 -20.99
CA ALA A 194 -38.12 55.96 -22.01
C ALA A 194 -38.20 57.40 -22.54
N ALA A 195 -37.06 58.09 -22.57
CA ALA A 195 -36.88 59.26 -23.40
C ALA A 195 -35.55 59.17 -24.14
N ALA A 196 -35.65 59.32 -25.45
CA ALA A 196 -34.61 59.66 -26.42
C ALA A 196 -33.63 58.55 -26.88
N CYS A 197 -34.12 57.72 -27.81
CA CYS A 197 -33.31 57.33 -28.96
C CYS A 197 -33.72 58.19 -30.18
N GLY A 198 -32.74 58.82 -30.82
CA GLY A 198 -32.87 59.37 -32.18
C GLY A 198 -31.48 59.61 -32.78
N VAL A 199 -31.05 58.76 -33.72
CA VAL A 199 -30.96 58.97 -35.19
C VAL A 199 -29.58 59.43 -35.69
N ALA A 200 -28.89 58.46 -36.32
CA ALA A 200 -28.09 58.45 -37.56
C ALA A 200 -27.20 59.65 -37.99
N ARG A 201 -25.96 59.33 -38.45
CA ARG A 201 -25.57 59.30 -39.89
C ARG A 201 -24.07 58.97 -40.14
N ASN A 202 -23.88 57.89 -40.92
CA ASN A 202 -22.92 57.58 -41.99
C ASN A 202 -21.37 57.69 -41.87
N PRO A 203 -20.64 56.85 -42.65
CA PRO A 203 -19.19 56.60 -42.49
C PRO A 203 -18.34 57.34 -43.54
N VAL A 204 -17.08 57.65 -43.19
CA VAL A 204 -15.99 57.97 -44.15
C VAL A 204 -14.67 57.38 -43.63
N PRO A 205 -13.86 56.70 -44.46
CA PRO A 205 -12.61 56.06 -44.09
C PRO A 205 -11.40 57.02 -44.26
N SER A 206 -10.38 56.90 -43.39
CA SER A 206 -8.97 57.16 -43.75
C SER A 206 -7.99 56.80 -42.62
N GLU A 207 -7.04 55.93 -43.00
CA GLU A 207 -5.59 55.99 -42.80
C GLU A 207 -4.96 56.15 -41.39
N GLY A 208 -4.44 55.03 -40.87
CA GLY A 208 -3.14 54.85 -40.18
C GLY A 208 -2.90 55.52 -38.80
N PRO A 209 -1.89 55.08 -38.00
CA PRO A 209 -0.74 54.28 -38.39
C PRO A 209 -0.52 52.97 -37.60
N ALA A 210 0.38 52.18 -38.19
CA ALA A 210 1.22 51.12 -37.64
C ALA A 210 1.25 50.92 -36.11
N GLY A 211 1.26 49.63 -35.72
CA GLY A 211 1.90 49.21 -34.47
C GLY A 211 1.02 48.47 -33.46
N ALA A 212 0.07 47.65 -33.88
CA ALA A 212 -0.48 46.62 -32.99
C ALA A 212 0.28 45.32 -33.22
N GLU A 213 1.46 45.26 -32.60
CA GLU A 213 2.23 44.04 -32.39
C GLU A 213 1.29 43.03 -31.73
N ALA A 214 0.87 42.03 -32.52
CA ALA A 214 0.08 40.92 -32.03
C ALA A 214 0.88 40.28 -30.89
N ALA A 215 0.44 40.54 -29.65
CA ALA A 215 1.02 39.93 -28.47
C ALA A 215 1.04 38.42 -28.71
N ALA A 216 2.24 37.91 -28.99
CA ALA A 216 2.47 36.51 -29.17
C ALA A 216 2.00 35.83 -27.90
N VAL A 217 0.89 35.10 -28.00
CA VAL A 217 0.46 34.14 -26.99
C VAL A 217 1.68 33.26 -26.77
N THR A 218 2.33 33.43 -25.62
CA THR A 218 3.49 32.63 -25.26
C THR A 218 2.98 31.20 -25.24
N PRO A 219 3.48 30.28 -26.10
CA PRO A 219 3.03 28.91 -26.08
C PRO A 219 3.25 28.39 -24.66
N ALA A 220 2.22 27.74 -24.10
CA ALA A 220 2.31 27.10 -22.79
C ALA A 220 3.62 26.31 -22.70
N PRO A 221 4.32 26.36 -21.56
CA PRO A 221 5.62 25.71 -21.41
C PRO A 221 5.51 24.27 -21.90
N SER A 222 6.33 23.94 -22.91
CA SER A 222 6.45 22.57 -23.38
C SER A 222 6.66 21.65 -22.18
N PRO A 223 6.05 20.46 -22.15
CA PRO A 223 6.21 19.55 -21.02
C PRO A 223 7.70 19.39 -20.74
N ALA A 224 8.09 19.49 -19.46
CA ALA A 224 9.47 19.23 -19.05
C ALA A 224 9.94 17.98 -19.80
N PRO A 225 11.06 18.03 -20.55
CA PRO A 225 11.41 17.00 -21.53
C PRO A 225 11.50 15.60 -20.91
N GLU A 226 11.65 15.52 -19.60
CA GLU A 226 11.66 14.30 -18.79
C GLU A 226 10.30 13.58 -18.70
N CYS A 227 9.19 14.32 -18.78
CA CYS A 227 7.83 13.78 -18.68
C CYS A 227 7.24 13.40 -20.05
N ALA A 228 7.93 13.69 -21.14
CA ALA A 228 7.49 13.27 -22.47
C ALA A 228 7.64 11.74 -22.63
N VAL A 229 6.63 11.09 -23.22
CA VAL A 229 6.78 9.69 -23.63
C VAL A 229 7.86 9.60 -24.69
N ARG A 230 8.85 8.73 -24.45
CA ARG A 230 9.96 8.55 -25.39
C ARG A 230 9.44 8.02 -26.73
N LYS A 231 9.91 8.65 -27.81
CA LYS A 231 9.74 8.11 -29.17
C LYS A 231 10.48 6.77 -29.27
N ARG A 232 10.09 5.94 -30.24
CA ARG A 232 10.42 4.50 -30.38
C ARG A 232 11.90 4.18 -30.66
N SER A 233 12.84 5.01 -30.20
CA SER A 233 14.26 4.96 -30.53
C SER A 233 15.05 3.89 -29.75
N THR A 234 14.49 3.31 -28.69
CA THR A 234 15.18 2.26 -27.91
C THR A 234 14.52 0.90 -28.14
N THR A 235 15.30 -0.09 -28.55
CA THR A 235 14.83 -1.49 -28.66
C THR A 235 14.38 -1.99 -27.29
N PRO A 236 13.11 -2.42 -27.11
CA PRO A 236 12.63 -2.93 -25.83
C PRO A 236 13.38 -4.19 -25.41
N VAL A 237 14.08 -4.14 -24.27
CA VAL A 237 14.79 -5.31 -23.72
C VAL A 237 13.94 -5.96 -22.63
N ALA A 238 13.51 -7.20 -22.87
CA ALA A 238 12.75 -7.96 -21.90
C ALA A 238 13.65 -8.44 -20.75
N ARG A 239 13.59 -7.73 -19.63
CA ARG A 239 14.26 -8.13 -18.39
C ARG A 239 13.53 -9.28 -17.67
N PRO A 240 14.23 -10.29 -17.13
CA PRO A 240 13.61 -11.29 -16.25
C PRO A 240 13.28 -10.67 -14.87
N VAL A 241 12.21 -11.16 -14.24
CA VAL A 241 11.94 -10.92 -12.81
C VAL A 241 12.45 -12.13 -12.03
N SER A 242 12.99 -11.91 -10.83
CA SER A 242 13.44 -13.02 -9.99
C SER A 242 12.30 -14.02 -9.74
N ARG A 243 12.64 -15.32 -9.71
CA ARG A 243 11.63 -16.38 -9.46
C ARG A 243 10.96 -16.21 -8.10
N ARG A 244 11.71 -15.76 -7.09
CA ARG A 244 11.21 -15.51 -5.73
C ARG A 244 10.15 -14.39 -5.70
N VAL A 245 10.42 -13.25 -6.34
CA VAL A 245 9.45 -12.14 -6.42
C VAL A 245 8.21 -12.57 -7.21
N THR A 246 8.39 -13.23 -8.35
CA THR A 246 7.29 -13.77 -9.15
C THR A 246 6.41 -14.72 -8.33
N ALA A 247 7.02 -15.65 -7.58
CA ALA A 247 6.28 -16.59 -6.74
C ALA A 247 5.51 -15.90 -5.61
N ALA A 248 6.12 -14.91 -4.96
CA ALA A 248 5.50 -14.14 -3.88
C ALA A 248 4.29 -13.34 -4.39
N VAL A 249 4.44 -12.57 -5.47
CA VAL A 249 3.33 -11.80 -6.08
C VAL A 249 2.20 -12.73 -6.54
N ASN A 250 2.54 -13.83 -7.22
CA ASN A 250 1.55 -14.81 -7.64
C ASN A 250 0.81 -15.47 -6.46
N ARG A 251 1.44 -15.59 -5.29
CA ARG A 251 0.78 -16.11 -4.09
C ARG A 251 -0.34 -15.18 -3.62
N GLN A 252 -0.09 -13.87 -3.59
CA GLN A 252 -1.09 -12.89 -3.18
C GLN A 252 -2.23 -12.81 -4.19
N TRP A 253 -1.92 -12.73 -5.48
CA TRP A 253 -2.95 -12.75 -6.51
C TRP A 253 -3.83 -14.01 -6.47
N ARG A 254 -3.25 -15.20 -6.24
CA ARG A 254 -4.07 -16.42 -6.07
C ARG A 254 -5.05 -16.32 -4.89
N ARG A 255 -4.69 -15.63 -3.81
CA ARG A 255 -5.60 -15.38 -2.67
C ARG A 255 -6.74 -14.45 -3.09
N ILE A 256 -6.39 -13.32 -3.72
CA ILE A 256 -7.33 -12.34 -4.27
C ILE A 256 -8.29 -13.01 -5.25
N GLU A 257 -7.78 -13.72 -6.26
CA GLU A 257 -8.60 -14.41 -7.27
C GLU A 257 -9.55 -15.44 -6.67
N ARG A 258 -9.10 -16.26 -5.71
CA ARG A 258 -9.98 -17.22 -5.05
C ARG A 258 -11.11 -16.51 -4.31
N TRP A 259 -10.77 -15.43 -3.60
CA TRP A 259 -11.77 -14.64 -2.90
C TRP A 259 -12.76 -13.99 -3.87
N LEU A 260 -12.26 -13.35 -4.93
CA LEU A 260 -13.10 -12.69 -5.94
C LEU A 260 -14.02 -13.70 -6.65
N LYS A 261 -13.53 -14.90 -7.00
CA LYS A 261 -14.38 -15.95 -7.58
C LYS A 261 -15.56 -16.32 -6.69
N ALA A 262 -15.34 -16.39 -5.39
CA ALA A 262 -16.35 -16.81 -4.44
C ALA A 262 -17.33 -15.67 -4.07
N HIS A 263 -16.84 -14.43 -3.95
CA HIS A 263 -17.61 -13.34 -3.39
C HIS A 263 -17.94 -12.24 -4.39
N ALA A 264 -17.02 -11.91 -5.32
CA ALA A 264 -17.18 -10.82 -6.29
C ALA A 264 -16.93 -11.29 -7.73
N PRO A 265 -17.76 -12.21 -8.28
CA PRO A 265 -17.50 -12.86 -9.56
C PRO A 265 -17.47 -11.90 -10.75
N ARG A 266 -18.20 -10.77 -10.70
CA ARG A 266 -18.14 -9.75 -11.75
C ARG A 266 -16.80 -9.02 -11.74
N THR A 267 -16.26 -8.77 -10.54
CA THR A 267 -14.90 -8.23 -10.40
C THR A 267 -13.84 -9.25 -10.76
N TYR A 268 -14.04 -10.55 -10.48
CA TYR A 268 -13.12 -11.56 -10.98
C TYR A 268 -13.07 -11.59 -12.52
N ALA A 269 -14.22 -11.51 -13.18
CA ALA A 269 -14.31 -11.52 -14.63
C ALA A 269 -13.72 -10.27 -15.31
N SER A 270 -13.52 -9.18 -14.57
CA SER A 270 -12.95 -7.93 -15.10
C SER A 270 -11.41 -7.94 -15.16
N LEU A 271 -10.75 -8.89 -14.49
CA LEU A 271 -9.29 -9.03 -14.51
C LEU A 271 -8.82 -9.40 -15.92
N ASN A 272 -7.87 -8.63 -16.46
CA ASN A 272 -7.28 -8.96 -17.75
C ASN A 272 -6.33 -10.15 -17.62
N GLY A 273 -6.08 -10.82 -18.75
CA GLY A 273 -5.01 -11.81 -18.84
C GLY A 273 -3.61 -11.20 -18.65
N PRO A 274 -2.56 -12.04 -18.62
CA PRO A 274 -1.17 -11.60 -18.51
C PRO A 274 -0.75 -10.59 -19.58
N ALA A 275 0.03 -9.58 -19.19
CA ALA A 275 0.79 -8.79 -20.16
C ALA A 275 1.91 -9.66 -20.76
N SER A 276 2.19 -9.47 -22.05
CA SER A 276 3.38 -10.09 -22.63
C SER A 276 4.65 -9.41 -22.13
N ARG A 277 5.76 -10.16 -21.99
CA ARG A 277 7.07 -9.59 -21.59
C ARG A 277 7.50 -8.45 -22.51
N ARG A 278 7.21 -8.57 -23.81
CA ARG A 278 7.50 -7.54 -24.82
C ARG A 278 6.67 -6.28 -24.59
N LEU A 279 5.40 -6.41 -24.21
CA LEU A 279 4.55 -5.27 -23.90
C LEU A 279 5.11 -4.49 -22.69
N VAL A 280 5.47 -5.19 -21.62
CA VAL A 280 6.05 -4.55 -20.42
C VAL A 280 7.41 -3.91 -20.73
N ALA A 281 8.27 -4.57 -21.49
CA ALA A 281 9.54 -3.99 -21.93
C ALA A 281 9.33 -2.73 -22.81
N THR A 282 8.29 -2.73 -23.64
CA THR A 282 7.94 -1.56 -24.46
C THR A 282 7.44 -0.42 -23.57
N ALA A 283 6.68 -0.72 -22.52
CA ALA A 283 6.25 0.28 -21.55
C ALA A 283 7.45 0.91 -20.84
N GLU A 284 8.37 0.13 -20.28
CA GLU A 284 9.61 0.65 -19.67
C GLU A 284 10.41 1.53 -20.63
N ALA A 285 10.58 1.10 -21.89
CA ALA A 285 11.29 1.88 -22.90
C ALA A 285 10.61 3.22 -23.21
N ARG A 286 9.27 3.25 -23.24
CA ARG A 286 8.49 4.46 -23.49
C ARG A 286 8.45 5.40 -22.30
N LEU A 287 8.40 4.86 -21.08
CA LEU A 287 8.50 5.61 -19.82
C LEU A 287 9.91 6.16 -19.61
N GLY A 288 10.94 5.50 -20.15
CA GLY A 288 12.34 5.81 -19.85
C GLY A 288 12.74 5.46 -18.42
N ARG A 289 11.93 4.65 -17.73
CA ARG A 289 12.09 4.24 -16.33
C ARG A 289 11.91 2.72 -16.23
N ARG A 290 12.55 2.11 -15.24
CA ARG A 290 12.35 0.69 -14.94
C ARG A 290 11.09 0.54 -14.10
N ILE A 291 10.23 -0.42 -14.46
CA ILE A 291 9.10 -0.81 -13.63
C ILE A 291 9.64 -1.70 -12.50
N PRO A 292 9.35 -1.39 -11.22
CA PRO A 292 9.76 -2.22 -10.09
C PRO A 292 9.32 -3.69 -10.24
N ASP A 293 10.14 -4.63 -9.76
CA ASP A 293 9.97 -6.07 -9.99
C ASP A 293 8.62 -6.62 -9.54
N SER A 294 8.09 -6.12 -8.43
CA SER A 294 6.78 -6.51 -7.89
C SER A 294 5.63 -6.10 -8.81
N LEU A 295 5.62 -4.84 -9.28
CA LEU A 295 4.64 -4.36 -10.26
C LEU A 295 4.80 -5.05 -11.61
N ARG A 296 6.04 -5.28 -12.07
CA ARG A 296 6.33 -6.04 -13.29
C ARG A 296 5.77 -7.47 -13.20
N ALA A 297 6.00 -8.17 -12.09
CA ALA A 297 5.43 -9.50 -11.87
C ALA A 297 3.90 -9.48 -11.85
N SER A 298 3.30 -8.43 -11.30
CA SER A 298 1.85 -8.23 -11.29
C SER A 298 1.29 -8.07 -12.69
N LEU A 299 1.88 -7.19 -13.52
CA LEU A 299 1.50 -7.00 -14.93
C LEU A 299 1.62 -8.28 -15.75
N LEU A 300 2.67 -9.07 -15.50
CA LEU A 300 2.87 -10.38 -16.14
C LEU A 300 1.87 -11.45 -15.66
N ARG A 301 1.01 -11.14 -14.69
CA ARG A 301 -0.11 -11.99 -14.27
C ARG A 301 -1.45 -11.42 -14.74
N HIS A 302 -1.68 -10.13 -14.49
CA HIS A 302 -2.86 -9.38 -14.91
C HIS A 302 -2.46 -8.05 -15.50
N ASN A 303 -2.77 -7.83 -16.77
CA ASN A 303 -2.55 -6.55 -17.43
C ASN A 303 -3.66 -5.55 -17.08
N GLY A 304 -3.78 -5.22 -15.79
CA GLY A 304 -4.87 -4.39 -15.26
C GLY A 304 -6.23 -5.10 -15.23
N ALA A 305 -7.29 -4.31 -15.12
CA ALA A 305 -8.68 -4.75 -15.18
C ALA A 305 -9.49 -3.80 -16.07
N ARG A 306 -10.70 -4.21 -16.49
CA ARG A 306 -11.53 -3.40 -17.40
C ARG A 306 -13.02 -3.57 -17.16
N GLY A 307 -13.79 -2.57 -17.60
CA GLY A 307 -15.25 -2.55 -17.49
C GLY A 307 -15.74 -1.99 -16.15
N SER A 308 -17.04 -1.82 -16.00
CA SER A 308 -17.65 -1.15 -14.83
C SER A 308 -17.37 -1.85 -13.50
N ALA A 309 -17.13 -3.17 -13.53
CA ALA A 309 -16.76 -3.98 -12.37
C ALA A 309 -15.23 -4.21 -12.27
N ALA A 310 -14.40 -3.36 -12.88
CA ALA A 310 -12.94 -3.46 -12.80
C ALA A 310 -12.47 -3.66 -11.35
N PHE A 311 -11.45 -4.50 -11.15
CA PHE A 311 -10.80 -4.64 -9.86
C PHE A 311 -10.19 -3.29 -9.42
N ARG A 312 -10.50 -2.91 -8.18
CA ARG A 312 -10.04 -1.65 -7.57
C ARG A 312 -9.21 -1.96 -6.33
N LEU A 313 -8.05 -1.31 -6.24
CA LEU A 313 -7.32 -1.17 -4.99
C LEU A 313 -8.04 -0.16 -4.10
N SER A 314 -7.91 -0.34 -2.78
CA SER A 314 -8.47 0.59 -1.81
C SER A 314 -7.92 2.02 -2.05
N PRO A 315 -8.77 3.05 -1.92
CA PRO A 315 -10.22 3.00 -1.77
C PRO A 315 -10.99 2.83 -3.08
N TYR A 316 -10.48 3.34 -4.20
CA TYR A 316 -11.25 3.36 -5.45
C TYR A 316 -10.37 3.35 -6.70
N TYR A 317 -9.11 2.91 -6.59
CA TYR A 317 -8.14 2.99 -7.68
C TYR A 317 -8.20 1.78 -8.62
N TRP A 318 -8.56 2.02 -9.88
CA TRP A 318 -8.64 1.00 -10.93
C TRP A 318 -7.25 0.57 -11.35
N VAL A 319 -6.94 -0.72 -11.25
CA VAL A 319 -5.62 -1.23 -11.64
C VAL A 319 -5.40 -1.11 -13.15
N MET A 320 -4.29 -0.48 -13.53
CA MET A 320 -3.96 -0.18 -14.92
C MET A 320 -3.11 -1.28 -15.57
N GLY A 321 -3.29 -1.43 -16.88
CA GLY A 321 -2.41 -2.23 -17.72
C GLY A 321 -1.19 -1.45 -18.21
N ALA A 322 -0.26 -2.16 -18.84
CA ALA A 322 1.00 -1.57 -19.30
C ALA A 322 0.84 -0.45 -20.35
N ARG A 323 -0.29 -0.39 -21.07
CA ARG A 323 -0.55 0.69 -22.04
C ARG A 323 -1.05 1.95 -21.33
N GLU A 324 -1.92 1.76 -20.35
CA GLU A 324 -2.51 2.81 -19.51
C GLU A 324 -1.42 3.47 -18.64
N LEU A 325 -0.46 2.69 -18.13
CA LEU A 325 0.79 3.18 -17.52
C LEU A 325 1.51 4.23 -18.40
N VAL A 326 1.67 3.93 -19.69
CA VAL A 326 2.37 4.82 -20.63
C VAL A 326 1.51 6.02 -21.02
N ALA A 327 0.19 5.81 -21.15
CA ALA A 327 -0.74 6.87 -21.55
C ALA A 327 -0.88 7.95 -20.49
N SER A 328 -0.90 7.57 -19.21
CA SER A 328 -1.01 8.49 -18.06
C SER A 328 0.32 9.16 -17.69
N TRP A 329 1.46 8.60 -18.11
CA TRP A 329 2.79 9.09 -17.73
C TRP A 329 3.02 10.60 -17.88
N PRO A 330 2.68 11.25 -19.01
CA PRO A 330 2.94 12.69 -19.15
C PRO A 330 2.22 13.54 -18.12
N GLU A 331 1.05 13.10 -17.67
CA GLU A 331 0.25 13.79 -16.68
C GLU A 331 0.84 13.57 -15.28
N VAL A 332 1.00 12.31 -14.89
CA VAL A 332 1.47 11.93 -13.55
C VAL A 332 2.90 12.40 -13.27
N CYS A 333 3.77 12.38 -14.28
CA CYS A 333 5.13 12.90 -14.14
C CYS A 333 5.13 14.41 -13.86
N ARG A 334 4.17 15.18 -14.41
CA ARG A 334 4.04 16.61 -14.11
C ARG A 334 3.56 16.89 -12.68
N MET A 335 2.86 15.94 -12.05
CA MET A 335 2.53 15.97 -10.62
C MET A 335 3.74 15.60 -9.73
N GLY A 336 4.96 15.57 -10.29
CA GLY A 336 6.19 15.21 -9.57
C GLY A 336 6.37 13.72 -9.29
N GLY A 337 5.56 12.85 -9.91
CA GLY A 337 5.38 11.47 -9.43
C GLY A 337 6.01 10.33 -10.22
N GLY A 338 6.05 9.19 -9.52
CA GLY A 338 6.54 7.90 -10.00
C GLY A 338 5.70 7.25 -11.10
N ILE A 339 5.96 5.99 -11.39
CA ILE A 339 5.27 5.23 -12.45
C ILE A 339 3.83 4.97 -12.00
N PRO A 340 2.80 5.48 -12.70
CA PRO A 340 1.42 5.27 -12.28
C PRO A 340 0.98 3.84 -12.54
N PHE A 341 0.23 3.23 -11.62
CA PHE A 341 -0.24 1.86 -11.79
C PHE A 341 -1.71 1.64 -11.44
N ALA A 342 -2.37 2.64 -10.86
CA ALA A 342 -3.81 2.67 -10.72
C ALA A 342 -4.33 4.10 -10.79
N TYR A 343 -5.59 4.28 -11.17
CA TYR A 343 -6.21 5.59 -11.39
C TYR A 343 -7.62 5.64 -10.80
N SER A 344 -8.00 6.78 -10.24
CA SER A 344 -9.37 7.06 -9.81
C SER A 344 -10.06 8.00 -10.80
N PRO A 345 -11.13 7.55 -11.49
CA PRO A 345 -11.86 8.42 -12.42
C PRO A 345 -12.64 9.55 -11.73
N ASP A 346 -12.97 9.38 -10.45
CA ASP A 346 -13.87 10.30 -9.75
C ASP A 346 -13.14 11.54 -9.22
N VAL A 347 -11.89 11.37 -8.78
CA VAL A 347 -11.06 12.46 -8.21
C VAL A 347 -9.83 12.79 -9.06
N ALA A 348 -9.61 12.04 -10.15
CA ALA A 348 -8.46 12.17 -11.03
C ALA A 348 -7.08 11.90 -10.38
N ASP A 349 -7.07 11.18 -9.26
CA ASP A 349 -5.86 10.78 -8.53
C ASP A 349 -5.24 9.50 -9.11
N TYR A 350 -3.93 9.34 -8.87
CA TYR A 350 -3.18 8.16 -9.25
C TYR A 350 -2.53 7.48 -8.04
N LEU A 351 -2.49 6.15 -8.04
CA LEU A 351 -1.46 5.43 -7.29
C LEU A 351 -0.23 5.28 -8.17
N VAL A 352 0.91 5.63 -7.61
CA VAL A 352 2.18 5.66 -8.32
C VAL A 352 3.25 4.90 -7.54
N THR A 353 4.26 4.39 -8.24
CA THR A 353 5.40 3.73 -7.61
C THR A 353 6.71 4.39 -8.00
N ASP A 354 7.58 4.64 -7.03
CA ASP A 354 8.92 5.14 -7.30
C ASP A 354 9.74 4.08 -8.05
N SER A 355 10.43 4.50 -9.12
CA SER A 355 11.18 3.58 -9.98
C SER A 355 12.49 3.07 -9.37
N VAL A 356 12.98 3.73 -8.32
CA VAL A 356 14.24 3.47 -7.62
C VAL A 356 13.99 2.69 -6.34
N THR A 357 13.16 3.21 -5.43
CA THR A 357 12.85 2.60 -4.13
C THR A 357 11.81 1.49 -4.27
N GLY A 358 10.93 1.60 -5.27
CA GLY A 358 9.76 0.73 -5.41
C GLY A 358 8.63 1.08 -4.45
N GLY A 359 8.79 2.14 -3.63
CA GLY A 359 7.77 2.69 -2.74
C GLY A 359 6.49 3.03 -3.51
N VAL A 360 5.36 3.01 -2.83
CA VAL A 360 4.05 3.27 -3.41
C VAL A 360 3.42 4.46 -2.70
N GLY A 361 2.86 5.37 -3.48
CA GLY A 361 2.25 6.60 -3.02
C GLY A 361 1.03 7.00 -3.85
N SER A 362 0.48 8.16 -3.52
CA SER A 362 -0.51 8.85 -4.35
C SER A 362 0.12 10.07 -5.04
N ALA A 363 -0.47 10.45 -6.17
CA ALA A 363 -0.17 11.69 -6.85
C ALA A 363 -1.47 12.32 -7.36
N ASP A 364 -1.62 13.60 -7.08
CA ASP A 364 -2.71 14.46 -7.56
C ASP A 364 -2.18 15.88 -7.85
N TRP A 365 -3.05 16.78 -8.29
CA TRP A 365 -2.67 18.14 -8.68
C TRP A 365 -2.45 19.09 -7.50
N GLU A 366 -3.00 18.78 -6.32
CA GLU A 366 -2.88 19.58 -5.11
C GLU A 366 -1.66 19.15 -4.28
N THR A 367 -1.35 17.86 -4.32
CA THR A 367 -0.27 17.19 -3.58
C THR A 367 0.67 16.51 -4.58
N PRO A 368 1.79 17.17 -4.96
CA PRO A 368 2.82 16.51 -5.74
C PRO A 368 3.33 15.28 -4.98
N TYR A 369 3.70 14.23 -5.72
CA TYR A 369 3.94 12.87 -5.22
C TYR A 369 4.38 12.79 -3.76
N PHE A 370 3.54 12.14 -2.97
CA PHE A 370 3.84 11.79 -1.60
C PHE A 370 3.98 10.26 -1.51
N GLU A 371 5.13 9.79 -1.04
CA GLU A 371 5.29 8.37 -0.69
C GLU A 371 4.31 8.03 0.44
N ASP A 372 3.37 7.14 0.15
CA ASP A 372 2.42 6.61 1.13
C ASP A 372 3.09 5.51 1.97
N GLU A 373 2.33 4.94 2.92
CA GLU A 373 2.74 3.93 3.91
C GLU A 373 3.36 2.64 3.33
N TRP A 374 3.29 2.41 2.00
CA TRP A 374 3.64 1.13 1.41
C TRP A 374 5.06 1.10 0.84
N THR A 375 5.91 0.33 1.50
CA THR A 375 7.30 0.05 1.05
C THR A 375 7.42 -0.56 -0.34
N SER A 376 6.36 -1.18 -0.89
CA SER A 376 6.31 -1.63 -2.28
C SER A 376 4.92 -2.00 -2.77
N TYR A 377 4.74 -2.14 -4.09
CA TYR A 377 3.54 -2.73 -4.68
C TYR A 377 3.21 -4.13 -4.10
N TYR A 378 4.24 -4.91 -3.74
CA TYR A 378 4.02 -6.22 -3.10
C TYR A 378 3.43 -6.08 -1.69
N ALA A 379 3.83 -5.05 -0.93
CA ALA A 379 3.28 -4.77 0.39
C ALA A 379 1.79 -4.39 0.28
N LEU A 380 1.46 -3.45 -0.62
CA LEU A 380 0.07 -3.08 -0.90
C LEU A 380 -0.78 -4.29 -1.35
N LEU A 381 -0.26 -5.13 -2.25
CA LEU A 381 -0.97 -6.32 -2.72
C LEU A 381 -1.17 -7.35 -1.60
N THR A 382 -0.21 -7.45 -0.67
CA THR A 382 -0.32 -8.34 0.50
C THR A 382 -1.42 -7.83 1.43
N ALA A 383 -1.41 -6.55 1.80
CA ALA A 383 -2.44 -5.95 2.63
C ALA A 383 -3.84 -6.07 2.00
N THR A 384 -3.93 -5.89 0.68
CA THR A 384 -5.19 -6.11 -0.06
C THR A 384 -5.65 -7.57 0.06
N ALA A 385 -4.76 -8.55 -0.10
CA ALA A 385 -5.10 -9.96 0.03
C ALA A 385 -5.50 -10.35 1.47
N ASP A 386 -4.88 -9.75 2.47
CA ASP A 386 -5.20 -9.94 3.89
C ASP A 386 -6.58 -9.34 4.21
N ALA A 387 -6.83 -8.10 3.81
CA ALA A 387 -8.11 -7.43 3.97
C ALA A 387 -9.28 -8.18 3.33
N LEU A 388 -9.12 -8.68 2.09
CA LEU A 388 -10.15 -9.50 1.46
C LEU A 388 -10.41 -10.79 2.25
N ALA A 389 -9.36 -11.44 2.74
CA ALA A 389 -9.49 -12.70 3.48
C ALA A 389 -10.13 -12.52 4.87
N GLU A 390 -9.83 -11.42 5.55
CA GLU A 390 -10.15 -11.21 6.97
C GLU A 390 -11.25 -10.17 7.20
N GLY A 391 -11.64 -9.42 6.16
CA GLY A 391 -12.54 -8.26 6.27
C GLY A 391 -11.91 -7.04 6.95
N GLY A 392 -10.59 -7.03 7.11
CA GLY A 392 -9.83 -5.92 7.72
C GLY A 392 -9.67 -4.70 6.78
N PRO A 393 -9.26 -3.54 7.31
CA PRO A 393 -9.09 -2.33 6.51
C PRO A 393 -7.76 -2.28 5.73
N VAL A 394 -7.75 -1.60 4.58
CA VAL A 394 -6.56 -1.13 3.86
C VAL A 394 -6.67 0.38 3.70
N GLY A 395 -5.74 1.13 4.30
CA GLY A 395 -5.81 2.61 4.30
C GLY A 395 -7.08 3.16 4.95
N GLY A 396 -7.64 2.44 5.94
CA GLY A 396 -8.89 2.80 6.61
C GLY A 396 -10.17 2.28 5.97
N TRP A 397 -10.10 1.66 4.79
CA TRP A 397 -11.28 1.18 4.05
C TRP A 397 -11.43 -0.33 4.11
N VAL A 398 -12.66 -0.81 4.29
CA VAL A 398 -12.96 -2.25 4.35
C VAL A 398 -13.57 -2.76 3.04
N PRO A 399 -13.28 -4.00 2.64
CA PRO A 399 -13.85 -4.57 1.43
C PRO A 399 -15.34 -4.89 1.62
N VAL A 400 -16.16 -4.48 0.66
CA VAL A 400 -17.60 -4.76 0.62
C VAL A 400 -17.95 -5.33 -0.74
N VAL A 401 -18.88 -6.28 -0.78
CA VAL A 401 -19.41 -6.81 -2.05
C VAL A 401 -20.82 -6.29 -2.28
N ARG A 402 -21.07 -5.73 -3.46
CA ARG A 402 -22.41 -5.39 -3.94
C ARG A 402 -22.64 -5.98 -5.32
N GLU A 403 -23.71 -6.74 -5.49
CA GLU A 403 -24.09 -7.33 -6.78
C GLU A 403 -22.96 -8.09 -7.49
N GLY A 404 -22.09 -8.76 -6.71
CA GLY A 404 -20.92 -9.48 -7.21
C GLY A 404 -19.75 -8.59 -7.65
N VAL A 405 -19.74 -7.32 -7.25
CA VAL A 405 -18.67 -6.34 -7.46
C VAL A 405 -18.00 -6.01 -6.12
N LEU A 406 -16.67 -5.99 -6.10
CA LEU A 406 -15.88 -5.49 -4.96
C LEU A 406 -15.89 -3.95 -4.94
N GLU A 407 -16.25 -3.41 -3.78
CA GLU A 407 -16.18 -2.00 -3.41
C GLU A 407 -15.37 -1.85 -2.11
N TRP A 408 -14.95 -0.63 -1.78
CA TRP A 408 -14.32 -0.29 -0.51
C TRP A 408 -15.14 0.80 0.20
N LYS A 409 -15.26 0.72 1.52
CA LYS A 409 -16.05 1.66 2.33
C LYS A 409 -15.40 2.05 3.64
#